data_AF-A0A235HS22-F1
#
_entry.id   AF-A0A235HS22-F1
#
_cell.length_a   1.000
_cell.length_b   1.000
_cell.length_c   1.000
_cell.angle_alpha   90.00
_cell.angle_beta   90.00
_cell.angle_gamma   90.00
#
_symmetry.space_group_name_H-M   'P 1'
#
loop_
_entity.id
_entity.type
_entity.pdbx_description
1 polymer ?
#
loop_
_entity_poly.entity_id
_entity_poly.type
_entity_poly.pdbx_seq_one_letter_code
_entity_poly.pdbx_strand_id
1 'polypeptide(L)'
;MVTNSSITDWTKIFAVRIVKACCFLDEKPGVYRILSKQLLRSGTSIGANVREAQSAQSNRDFINKLEIALKEARETQYWLEILIESELVDRQKFQLLLQEANEIGKILVASSKRLKGK
;
A
#
# COMPACT_ATOMS: atom_id res chain seq x y z
N MET A 1 -2.85 -22.85 1.67
CA MET A 1 -3.70 -22.64 0.49
C MET A 1 -4.05 -21.16 0.41
N VAL A 2 -3.36 -20.40 -0.43
CA VAL A 2 -3.78 -19.02 -0.73
C VAL A 2 -4.96 -19.17 -1.66
N THR A 3 -6.15 -18.89 -1.13
CA THR A 3 -7.37 -18.74 -1.92
C THR A 3 -7.11 -17.78 -3.08
N ASN A 4 -7.75 -18.01 -4.22
CA ASN A 4 -7.68 -17.17 -5.42
C ASN A 4 -8.29 -15.78 -5.13
N SER A 5 -7.66 -15.01 -4.25
CA SER A 5 -8.17 -13.77 -3.68
C SER A 5 -7.84 -12.61 -4.60
N SER A 6 -8.83 -11.74 -4.83
CA SER A 6 -8.68 -10.61 -5.72
C SER A 6 -7.65 -9.60 -5.18
N ILE A 7 -7.09 -8.76 -6.05
CA ILE A 7 -6.22 -7.64 -5.62
C ILE A 7 -6.95 -6.70 -4.65
N THR A 8 -8.27 -6.60 -4.74
CA THR A 8 -9.12 -5.83 -3.81
C THR A 8 -9.09 -6.41 -2.40
N ASP A 9 -9.17 -7.74 -2.26
CA ASP A 9 -9.09 -8.40 -0.96
C ASP A 9 -7.68 -8.30 -0.38
N TRP A 10 -6.68 -8.48 -1.24
CA TRP A 10 -5.29 -8.46 -0.83
C TRP A 10 -4.86 -7.08 -0.32
N THR A 11 -5.23 -6.02 -1.04
CA THR A 11 -4.96 -4.64 -0.61
C THR A 11 -5.75 -4.24 0.64
N LYS A 12 -6.95 -4.81 0.86
CA LYS A 12 -7.69 -4.64 2.13
C LYS A 12 -6.95 -5.29 3.30
N ILE A 13 -6.47 -6.53 3.14
CA ILE A 13 -5.69 -7.23 4.18
C ILE A 13 -4.42 -6.46 4.49
N PHE A 14 -3.72 -5.99 3.46
CA PHE A 14 -2.54 -5.13 3.61
C PHE A 14 -2.86 -3.84 4.38
N ALA A 15 -3.95 -3.14 4.02
CA ALA A 15 -4.38 -1.93 4.72
C ALA A 15 -4.64 -2.19 6.22
N VAL A 16 -5.29 -3.31 6.59
CA VAL A 16 -5.49 -3.68 8.00
C VAL A 16 -4.15 -3.87 8.73
N ARG A 17 -3.14 -4.43 8.07
CA ARG A 17 -1.81 -4.60 8.66
C ARG A 17 -1.06 -3.28 8.80
N ILE A 18 -1.21 -2.36 7.84
CA ILE A 18 -0.72 -0.99 7.96
C ILE A 18 -1.35 -0.30 9.18
N VAL A 19 -2.67 -0.39 9.37
CA VAL A 19 -3.33 0.18 10.57
C VAL A 19 -2.72 -0.38 11.85
N LYS A 20 -2.51 -1.70 11.95
CA LYS A 20 -1.89 -2.31 13.14
C LYS A 20 -0.46 -1.83 13.37
N ALA A 21 0.35 -1.70 12.31
CA ALA A 21 1.70 -1.16 12.40
C ALA A 21 1.69 0.31 12.86
N CYS A 22 0.75 1.11 12.34
CA CYS A 22 0.59 2.51 12.72
C CYS A 22 0.09 2.70 14.16
N CYS A 23 -0.77 1.82 14.67
CA CYS A 23 -1.15 1.82 16.09
C CYS A 23 0.07 1.61 16.99
N PHE A 24 0.92 0.63 16.67
CA PHE A 24 2.18 0.39 17.40
C PHE A 24 3.12 1.61 17.35
N LEU A 25 3.23 2.28 16.20
CA LEU A 25 4.05 3.49 16.07
C LEU A 25 3.47 4.68 16.85
N ASP A 26 2.14 4.82 16.91
CA ASP A 26 1.47 5.97 17.53
C ASP A 26 1.50 5.96 19.07
N GLU A 27 1.77 4.80 19.67
CA GLU A 27 2.08 4.67 21.11
C GLU A 27 3.31 5.49 21.51
N LYS A 28 4.21 5.78 20.58
CA LYS A 28 5.42 6.57 20.81
C LYS A 28 5.23 8.01 20.29
N PRO A 29 5.49 9.04 21.12
CA PRO A 29 5.39 10.43 20.70
C PRO A 29 6.51 10.83 19.73
N GLY A 30 6.41 12.03 19.15
CA GLY A 30 7.46 12.61 18.31
C GLY A 30 7.50 12.01 16.90
N VAL A 31 8.71 11.68 16.43
CA VAL A 31 8.98 11.24 15.05
C VAL A 31 8.14 10.03 14.65
N TYR A 32 7.97 9.06 15.56
CA TYR A 32 7.16 7.86 15.35
C TYR A 32 5.71 8.19 14.95
N ARG A 33 5.03 9.05 15.72
CA ARG A 33 3.66 9.50 15.45
C ARG A 33 3.55 10.25 14.12
N ILE A 34 4.53 11.08 13.77
CA ILE A 34 4.51 11.85 12.51
C ILE A 34 4.65 10.91 11.30
N LEU A 35 5.61 9.98 11.35
CA LEU A 35 5.81 9.00 10.27
C LEU A 35 4.63 8.01 10.18
N SER A 36 4.07 7.61 11.32
CA SER A 36 2.88 6.75 11.39
C SER A 36 1.72 7.34 10.59
N LYS A 37 1.47 8.64 10.69
CA LYS A 37 0.40 9.31 9.92
C LYS A 37 0.64 9.28 8.42
N GLN A 38 1.88 9.45 7.97
CA GLN A 38 2.23 9.39 6.56
C GLN A 38 2.06 7.97 6.00
N LEU A 39 2.56 6.96 6.74
CA LEU A 39 2.40 5.56 6.40
C LEU A 39 0.93 5.12 6.41
N LEU A 40 0.15 5.57 7.40
CA LEU A 40 -1.27 5.23 7.52
C LEU A 40 -2.05 5.73 6.31
N ARG A 41 -1.83 6.99 5.94
CA ARG A 41 -2.51 7.61 4.80
C ARG A 41 -2.16 6.89 3.50
N SER A 42 -0.87 6.77 3.19
CA SER A 42 -0.43 6.15 1.94
C SER A 42 -0.82 4.67 1.85
N GLY A 43 -0.54 3.89 2.90
CA GLY A 43 -0.78 2.45 2.90
C GLY A 43 -2.26 2.05 2.82
N THR A 44 -3.17 2.84 3.40
CA THR A 44 -4.61 2.58 3.30
C THR A 44 -5.22 3.10 2.00
N SER A 45 -4.67 4.18 1.42
CA SER A 45 -5.11 4.75 0.14
C SER A 45 -4.91 3.80 -1.04
N ILE A 46 -3.96 2.86 -0.98
CA ILE A 46 -3.77 1.83 -2.02
C ILE A 46 -5.07 1.04 -2.24
N GLY A 47 -5.58 0.43 -1.18
CA GLY A 47 -6.79 -0.40 -1.25
C GLY A 47 -8.05 0.43 -1.54
N ALA A 48 -8.11 1.67 -1.04
CA ALA A 48 -9.19 2.59 -1.36
C ALA A 48 -9.28 2.86 -2.88
N ASN A 49 -8.16 3.23 -3.51
CA ASN A 49 -8.12 3.49 -4.95
C ASN A 49 -8.34 2.24 -5.80
N VAL A 50 -7.84 1.08 -5.37
CA VAL A 50 -8.12 -0.20 -6.05
C VAL A 50 -9.61 -0.55 -5.99
N ARG A 51 -10.28 -0.25 -4.87
CA ARG A 51 -11.73 -0.44 -4.74
C ARG A 51 -12.51 0.57 -5.57
N GLU A 52 -12.11 1.84 -5.58
CA GLU A 52 -12.72 2.86 -6.45
C GLU A 52 -12.62 2.49 -7.93
N ALA A 53 -11.50 1.90 -8.36
CA ALA A 53 -11.35 1.42 -9.72
C ALA A 53 -12.44 0.40 -10.11
N GLN A 54 -12.96 -0.41 -9.18
CA GLN A 54 -14.05 -1.36 -9.48
C GLN A 54 -15.37 -0.68 -9.86
N SER A 55 -15.54 0.60 -9.49
CA SER A 55 -16.71 1.41 -9.82
C SER A 55 -16.43 2.44 -10.92
N ALA A 56 -15.31 2.30 -11.64
CA ALA A 56 -14.88 3.25 -12.66
C ALA A 56 -15.89 3.35 -13.81
N GLN A 57 -16.10 4.58 -14.30
CA GLN A 57 -17.08 4.87 -15.36
C GLN A 57 -16.50 4.69 -16.77
N SER A 58 -15.19 4.46 -16.90
CA SER A 58 -14.51 4.21 -18.18
C SER A 58 -13.19 3.49 -17.96
N ASN A 59 -12.61 2.92 -19.02
CA ASN A 59 -11.27 2.34 -18.98
C ASN A 59 -10.20 3.37 -18.57
N ARG A 60 -10.34 4.63 -19.00
CA ARG A 60 -9.42 5.71 -18.64
C ARG A 60 -9.47 6.01 -17.14
N ASP A 61 -10.69 6.09 -16.59
CA ASP A 61 -10.90 6.29 -15.15
C ASP A 61 -10.35 5.11 -14.34
N PHE A 62 -10.63 3.88 -14.79
CA PHE A 62 -10.09 2.66 -14.19
C PHE A 62 -8.56 2.69 -14.10
N ILE A 63 -7.89 2.99 -15.22
CA ILE A 63 -6.42 3.09 -15.27
C ILE A 63 -5.93 4.21 -14.35
N ASN A 64 -6.57 5.38 -14.36
CA ASN A 64 -6.19 6.51 -13.50
C ASN A 64 -6.25 6.13 -12.01
N LYS A 65 -7.29 5.42 -11.57
CA LYS A 65 -7.41 4.94 -10.18
C LYS A 65 -6.31 3.93 -9.83
N LEU A 66 -5.97 3.01 -10.73
CA LEU A 66 -4.84 2.10 -10.52
C LEU A 66 -3.49 2.82 -10.47
N GLU A 67 -3.30 3.89 -11.24
CA GLU A 67 -2.10 4.71 -11.18
C GLU A 67 -1.98 5.51 -9.89
N ILE A 68 -3.09 6.01 -9.35
CA ILE A 68 -3.11 6.62 -8.01
C ILE A 68 -2.72 5.56 -6.97
N ALA A 69 -3.35 4.37 -6.99
CA ALA A 69 -2.97 3.28 -6.08
C ALA A 69 -1.48 2.91 -6.17
N LEU A 70 -0.89 2.96 -7.37
CA LEU A 70 0.54 2.71 -7.57
C LEU A 70 1.42 3.81 -6.97
N LYS A 71 1.01 5.09 -7.06
CA LYS A 71 1.72 6.18 -6.39
C LYS A 71 1.70 6.00 -4.87
N GLU A 72 0.54 5.67 -4.31
CA GLU A 72 0.38 5.39 -2.88
C GLU A 72 1.21 4.18 -2.42
N ALA A 73 1.33 3.14 -3.27
CA ALA A 73 2.19 1.99 -2.99
C ALA A 73 3.67 2.37 -2.92
N ARG A 74 4.14 3.26 -3.81
CA ARG A 74 5.52 3.76 -3.78
C ARG A 74 5.79 4.65 -2.57
N GLU A 75 4.85 5.52 -2.21
CA GLU A 75 4.97 6.34 -0.98
C GLU A 75 4.99 5.44 0.27
N THR A 76 4.17 4.39 0.30
CA THR A 76 4.16 3.40 1.38
C THR A 76 5.51 2.67 1.49
N GLN A 77 6.08 2.22 0.37
CA GLN A 77 7.40 1.59 0.32
C GLN A 77 8.47 2.52 0.91
N TYR A 78 8.49 3.78 0.46
CA TYR A 78 9.42 4.79 0.95
C TYR A 78 9.33 4.97 2.48
N TRP A 79 8.11 5.08 3.04
CA TRP A 79 7.98 5.23 4.49
C TRP A 79 8.39 3.99 5.27
N LEU A 80 8.15 2.79 4.72
CA LEU A 80 8.61 1.54 5.32
C LEU A 80 10.15 1.44 5.30
N GLU A 81 10.79 1.83 4.20
CA GLU A 81 12.25 1.92 4.09
C GLU A 81 12.82 2.90 5.12
N ILE A 82 12.28 4.12 5.20
CA ILE A 82 12.71 5.11 6.20
C ILE A 82 12.58 4.57 7.62
N LEU A 83 11.47 3.92 7.98
CA LEU A 83 11.29 3.35 9.32
C LEU A 83 12.32 2.25 9.62
N ILE A 84 12.63 1.39 8.65
CA ILE A 84 13.61 0.31 8.80
C ILE A 84 15.04 0.85 8.90
N GLU A 85 15.42 1.77 8.01
CA GLU A 85 16.78 2.32 7.91
C GLU A 85 17.12 3.27 9.06
N SER A 86 16.12 3.96 9.61
CA SER A 86 16.26 4.76 10.83
C SER A 86 16.23 3.95 12.13
N GLU A 87 16.11 2.62 12.03
CA GLU A 87 16.08 1.69 13.17
C GLU A 87 14.94 1.98 14.18
N LEU A 88 13.88 2.68 13.73
CA LEU A 88 12.71 2.99 14.57
C LEU A 88 11.81 1.76 14.78
N VAL A 89 11.98 0.72 13.97
CA VAL A 89 11.12 -0.47 13.98
C VAL A 89 11.93 -1.75 13.92
N ASP A 90 11.29 -2.84 14.34
CA ASP A 90 11.84 -4.17 14.12
C ASP A 90 11.93 -4.47 12.61
N ARG A 91 13.15 -4.63 12.12
CA ARG A 91 13.44 -4.86 10.70
C ARG A 91 12.68 -6.07 10.17
N GLN A 92 12.64 -7.19 10.89
CA GLN A 92 12.02 -8.42 10.38
C GLN A 92 10.52 -8.23 10.14
N LYS A 93 9.80 -7.60 11.09
CA LYS A 93 8.36 -7.34 10.97
C LYS A 93 8.04 -6.37 9.84
N PHE A 94 8.80 -5.27 9.71
CA PHE A 94 8.54 -4.24 8.71
C PHE A 94 9.03 -4.63 7.32
N GLN A 95 10.05 -5.50 7.20
CA GLN A 95 10.47 -6.05 5.91
C GLN A 95 9.35 -6.84 5.24
N LEU A 96 8.52 -7.57 6.00
CA LEU A 96 7.36 -8.29 5.45
C LEU A 96 6.31 -7.32 4.87
N LEU A 97 6.06 -6.20 5.54
CA LEU A 97 5.17 -5.15 5.01
C LEU A 97 5.75 -4.51 3.74
N LEU A 98 7.06 -4.26 3.71
CA LEU A 98 7.74 -3.72 2.54
C LEU A 98 7.67 -4.68 1.35
N GLN A 99 7.89 -5.98 1.58
CA GLN A 99 7.74 -7.01 0.56
C GLN A 99 6.32 -7.06 -0.02
N GLU A 100 5.30 -6.99 0.83
CA GLU A 100 3.90 -6.94 0.38
C GLU A 100 3.58 -5.68 -0.42
N ALA A 101 4.05 -4.51 0.03
CA ALA A 101 3.90 -3.26 -0.72
C ALA A 101 4.58 -3.34 -2.10
N ASN A 102 5.74 -3.99 -2.18
CA ASN A 102 6.45 -4.24 -3.44
C ASN A 102 5.66 -5.16 -4.39
N GLU A 103 5.11 -6.26 -3.89
CA GLU A 103 4.31 -7.18 -4.71
C GLU A 103 3.01 -6.53 -5.20
N ILE A 104 2.32 -5.76 -4.33
CA ILE A 104 1.16 -4.96 -4.74
C ILE A 104 1.55 -3.98 -5.85
N GLY A 105 2.67 -3.26 -5.70
CA GLY A 105 3.19 -2.35 -6.72
C GLY A 105 3.44 -3.03 -8.07
N LYS A 106 4.05 -4.23 -8.08
CA LYS A 106 4.27 -5.02 -9.30
C LYS A 106 2.96 -5.40 -9.98
N ILE A 107 1.96 -5.85 -9.22
CA ILE A 107 0.64 -6.22 -9.74
C ILE A 107 -0.06 -5.01 -10.36
N LEU A 108 0.01 -3.83 -9.71
CA LEU A 108 -0.56 -2.60 -10.22
C LEU A 108 0.12 -2.15 -11.53
N VAL A 109 1.46 -2.20 -11.60
CA VAL A 109 2.20 -1.91 -12.84
C VAL A 109 1.80 -2.84 -13.98
N ALA A 110 1.76 -4.15 -13.72
CA ALA A 110 1.37 -5.13 -14.73
C ALA A 110 -0.06 -4.92 -15.23
N SER A 111 -0.99 -4.63 -14.30
CA SER A 111 -2.40 -4.36 -14.60
C SER A 111 -2.57 -3.10 -15.46
N SER A 112 -1.94 -2.00 -15.09
CA SER A 112 -2.03 -0.74 -15.84
C SER A 112 -1.37 -0.84 -17.22
N LYS A 113 -0.22 -1.51 -17.35
CA LYS A 113 0.44 -1.72 -18.66
C LYS A 113 -0.42 -2.53 -19.61
N ARG A 114 -1.01 -3.64 -19.13
CA ARG A 114 -1.88 -4.51 -19.93
C ARG A 114 -3.10 -3.78 -20.49
N LEU A 115 -3.65 -2.82 -19.73
CA LEU A 115 -4.83 -2.06 -20.14
C LEU A 115 -4.50 -0.91 -21.10
N LYS A 116 -3.29 -0.33 -21.02
CA LYS A 116 -2.83 0.71 -21.95
C LYS A 116 -2.38 0.17 -23.31
N GLY A 117 -1.99 -1.10 -23.38
CA GLY A 117 -1.61 -1.77 -24.62
C GLY A 117 -2.79 -2.36 -25.41
N LYS A 118 -4.02 -2.15 -24.94
CA LYS A 118 -5.26 -2.48 -25.64
C LYS A 118 -5.88 -1.20 -26.18
#